data_AF-A0A7D5CIG2-F1
#
_entry.id   AF-A0A7D5CIG2-F1
#
_cell.length_a   1.000
_cell.length_b   1.000
_cell.length_c   1.000
_cell.angle_alpha   90.00
_cell.angle_beta   90.00
_cell.angle_gamma   90.00
#
_symmetry.space_group_name_H-M   'P 1'
#
loop_
_entity.id
_entity.type
_entity.pdbx_description
1 polymer ?
#
loop_
_entity_poly.entity_id
_entity_poly.type
_entity_poly.pdbx_seq_one_letter_code
_entity_poly.pdbx_strand_id
1 'polypeptide(L)'
;MADPPPTDASDDPSASDRTPDPAVAKTRGDRVSDATNRFIHGVELAAAALFALLFGIGVVDLAIQIVESVPTGEITDPNTVIGFIETGLLLLIIVEVYETVVAYIEQSDTRRIVRLVIYTGVIAMVRKVIIFRTTEYPTTQDALFAAFSYTLVILGLVALLYVERSVGSSLTPE
;
A
#
# COMPACT_ATOMS: atom_id res chain seq x y z
N MET A 1 41.22 -80.49 6.66
CA MET A 1 39.88 -80.12 6.16
C MET A 1 39.21 -79.33 7.26
N ALA A 2 39.06 -78.03 7.06
CA ALA A 2 38.41 -77.14 8.02
C ALA A 2 37.29 -76.42 7.28
N ASP A 3 36.08 -76.51 7.82
CA ASP A 3 35.00 -75.53 7.64
C ASP A 3 34.60 -75.06 9.03
N PRO A 4 34.30 -73.76 9.18
CA PRO A 4 32.91 -73.41 9.43
C PRO A 4 32.39 -72.18 8.62
N PRO A 5 31.04 -72.03 8.49
CA PRO A 5 30.33 -70.95 7.78
C PRO A 5 29.81 -69.87 8.77
N PRO A 6 28.86 -68.95 8.44
CA PRO A 6 28.43 -68.31 7.18
C PRO A 6 28.58 -66.76 7.21
N THR A 7 28.16 -66.10 6.13
CA THR A 7 28.05 -64.65 5.90
C THR A 7 27.10 -63.89 6.85
N ASP A 8 27.54 -62.75 7.37
CA ASP A 8 26.71 -61.62 7.84
C ASP A 8 27.49 -60.33 7.49
N ALA A 9 27.00 -59.54 6.54
CA ALA A 9 26.14 -58.36 6.75
C ALA A 9 26.97 -57.07 6.86
N SER A 10 26.93 -56.30 5.76
CA SER A 10 26.88 -54.83 5.70
C SER A 10 27.83 -54.02 6.60
N ASP A 11 28.88 -53.46 5.99
CA ASP A 11 29.50 -52.21 6.45
C ASP A 11 29.79 -51.32 5.23
N ASP A 12 28.73 -50.72 4.72
CA ASP A 12 28.82 -49.50 3.91
C ASP A 12 29.25 -48.39 4.89
N PRO A 13 30.41 -47.72 4.74
CA PRO A 13 30.79 -46.66 5.64
C PRO A 13 29.86 -45.47 5.39
N SER A 14 28.75 -45.48 6.12
CA SER A 14 27.97 -44.35 6.59
C SER A 14 28.17 -43.12 5.72
N ALA A 15 27.28 -42.95 4.73
CA ALA A 15 26.98 -41.63 4.19
C ALA A 15 26.82 -40.71 5.39
N SER A 16 27.84 -39.89 5.64
CA SER A 16 27.85 -38.97 6.76
C SER A 16 26.65 -38.08 6.56
N ASP A 17 25.66 -38.28 7.44
CA ASP A 17 24.57 -37.36 7.67
C ASP A 17 25.21 -36.04 8.11
N ARG A 18 25.65 -35.24 7.11
CA ARG A 18 26.11 -33.88 7.31
C ARG A 18 24.88 -33.05 7.63
N THR A 19 24.38 -33.24 8.84
CA THR A 19 23.54 -32.26 9.49
C THR A 19 24.32 -30.94 9.45
N PRO A 20 23.83 -29.91 8.75
CA PRO A 20 24.58 -28.66 8.65
C PRO A 20 24.83 -28.12 10.05
N ASP A 21 26.09 -27.83 10.36
CA ASP A 21 26.51 -27.26 11.64
C ASP A 21 25.63 -26.03 11.97
N PRO A 22 24.92 -26.00 13.11
CA PRO A 22 24.00 -24.92 13.46
C PRO A 22 24.66 -23.54 13.49
N ALA A 23 25.98 -23.46 13.66
CA ALA A 23 26.74 -22.21 13.56
C ALA A 23 26.81 -21.65 12.12
N VAL A 24 26.89 -22.53 11.11
CA VAL A 24 26.93 -22.14 9.69
C VAL A 24 25.54 -21.71 9.21
N ALA A 25 24.48 -22.34 9.74
CA ALA A 25 23.08 -21.97 9.47
C ALA A 25 22.75 -20.57 10.03
N LYS A 26 23.14 -20.26 11.27
CA LYS A 26 23.01 -18.90 11.86
C LYS A 26 23.76 -17.84 11.05
N THR A 27 25.03 -18.08 10.73
CA THR A 27 25.87 -17.13 9.96
C THR A 27 25.35 -16.84 8.55
N ARG A 28 24.62 -17.79 7.93
CA ARG A 28 23.99 -17.59 6.62
C ARG A 28 22.66 -16.84 6.75
N GLY A 29 21.87 -17.12 7.79
CA GLY A 29 20.64 -16.40 8.11
C GLY A 29 20.88 -14.93 8.45
N ASP A 30 21.92 -14.64 9.22
CA ASP A 30 22.27 -13.27 9.63
C ASP A 30 22.67 -12.41 8.42
N ARG A 31 23.51 -12.94 7.52
CA ARG A 31 23.92 -12.24 6.29
C ARG A 31 22.77 -12.01 5.31
N VAL A 32 21.84 -12.96 5.18
CA VAL A 32 20.66 -12.81 4.32
C VAL A 32 19.71 -11.76 4.90
N SER A 33 19.57 -11.72 6.23
CA SER A 33 18.74 -10.72 6.91
C SER A 33 19.31 -9.31 6.75
N ASP A 34 20.63 -9.13 6.88
CA ASP A 34 21.30 -7.84 6.70
C ASP A 34 21.18 -7.30 5.26
N ALA A 35 21.36 -8.19 4.27
CA ALA A 35 21.21 -7.83 2.86
C ALA A 35 19.77 -7.43 2.52
N THR A 36 18.79 -8.16 3.06
CA THR A 36 17.36 -7.87 2.89
C THR A 36 17.00 -6.54 3.53
N ASN A 37 17.47 -6.28 4.74
CA ASN A 37 17.20 -5.03 5.46
C ASN A 37 17.73 -3.81 4.69
N ARG A 38 18.97 -3.89 4.17
CA ARG A 38 19.56 -2.82 3.36
C ARG A 38 18.82 -2.60 2.03
N PHE A 39 18.32 -3.67 1.41
CA PHE A 39 17.50 -3.58 0.21
C PHE A 39 16.17 -2.86 0.47
N ILE A 40 15.45 -3.25 1.54
CA ILE A 40 14.17 -2.62 1.92
C ILE A 40 14.35 -1.11 2.15
N HIS A 41 15.36 -0.70 2.94
CA HIS A 41 15.66 0.72 3.16
C HIS A 41 15.99 1.46 1.87
N GLY A 42 16.68 0.81 0.92
CA GLY A 42 16.96 1.39 -0.40
C GLY A 42 15.68 1.61 -1.23
N VAL A 43 14.77 0.64 -1.19
CA VAL A 43 13.46 0.73 -1.87
C VAL A 43 12.58 1.80 -1.22
N GLU A 44 12.57 1.88 0.11
CA GLU A 44 11.85 2.91 0.87
C GLU A 44 12.31 4.31 0.49
N LEU A 45 13.62 4.56 0.48
CA LEU A 45 14.20 5.84 0.07
C LEU A 45 13.83 6.19 -1.38
N ALA A 46 13.89 5.22 -2.28
CA ALA A 46 13.52 5.42 -3.68
C ALA A 46 12.02 5.73 -3.85
N ALA A 47 11.16 5.03 -3.12
CA ALA A 47 9.72 5.30 -3.10
C ALA A 47 9.43 6.70 -2.54
N ALA A 48 10.01 7.05 -1.40
CA ALA A 48 9.87 8.37 -0.79
C ALA A 48 10.33 9.49 -1.74
N ALA A 49 11.48 9.31 -2.40
CA ALA A 49 11.99 10.26 -3.38
C ALA A 49 11.05 10.42 -4.59
N LEU A 50 10.48 9.32 -5.09
CA LEU A 50 9.51 9.36 -6.19
C LEU A 50 8.23 10.11 -5.78
N PHE A 51 7.64 9.78 -4.63
CA PHE A 51 6.44 10.46 -4.13
C PHE A 51 6.69 11.95 -3.90
N ALA A 52 7.83 12.30 -3.28
CA ALA A 52 8.22 13.69 -3.07
C ALA A 52 8.40 14.45 -4.39
N LEU A 53 9.01 13.82 -5.41
CA LEU A 53 9.17 14.42 -6.74
C LEU A 53 7.82 14.65 -7.43
N LEU A 54 6.95 13.64 -7.46
CA LEU A 54 5.62 13.75 -8.06
C LEU A 54 4.78 14.81 -7.37
N PHE A 55 4.80 14.83 -6.04
CA PHE A 55 4.11 15.84 -5.25
C PHE A 55 4.66 17.25 -5.53
N GLY A 56 5.98 17.41 -5.54
CA GLY A 56 6.64 18.67 -5.85
C GLY A 56 6.27 19.21 -7.22
N ILE A 57 6.27 18.36 -8.25
CA ILE A 57 5.86 18.74 -9.61
C ILE A 57 4.40 19.20 -9.62
N GLY A 58 3.48 18.44 -9.01
CA GLY A 58 2.07 18.83 -9.01
C GLY A 58 1.79 20.10 -8.20
N VAL A 59 2.55 20.38 -7.13
CA VAL A 59 2.44 21.65 -6.38
C VAL A 59 2.88 22.82 -7.26
N VAL A 60 3.98 22.67 -8.00
CA VAL A 60 4.47 23.70 -8.93
C VAL A 60 3.47 23.93 -10.06
N ASP A 61 2.93 22.86 -10.64
CA ASP A 61 1.92 22.91 -11.69
C ASP A 61 0.67 23.69 -11.22
N LEU A 62 0.12 23.33 -10.05
CA LEU A 62 -1.01 24.03 -9.45
C LEU A 62 -0.69 25.51 -9.18
N ALA A 63 0.51 25.81 -8.67
CA ALA A 63 0.91 27.19 -8.39
C ALA A 63 0.99 28.03 -9.68
N ILE A 64 1.56 27.48 -10.75
CA ILE A 64 1.61 28.12 -12.07
C ILE A 64 0.18 28.36 -12.58
N GLN A 65 -0.68 27.34 -12.54
CA GLN A 65 -2.06 27.41 -13.00
C GLN A 65 -2.85 28.54 -12.28
N ILE A 66 -2.66 28.67 -10.97
CA ILE A 66 -3.29 29.73 -10.16
C ILE A 66 -2.77 31.11 -10.58
N VAL A 67 -1.44 31.27 -10.68
CA VAL A 67 -0.83 32.56 -11.04
C VAL A 67 -1.22 33.01 -12.44
N GLU A 68 -1.31 32.10 -13.40
CA GLU A 68 -1.75 32.38 -14.78
C GLU A 68 -3.23 32.79 -14.86
N SER A 69 -4.06 32.34 -13.92
CA SER A 69 -5.49 32.67 -13.88
C SER A 69 -5.79 34.02 -13.21
N VAL A 70 -4.82 34.62 -12.51
CA VAL A 70 -4.99 35.93 -11.84
C VAL A 70 -5.24 37.06 -12.85
N PRO A 71 -4.41 37.25 -13.89
CA PRO A 71 -4.53 38.40 -14.79
C PRO A 71 -5.75 38.31 -15.71
N THR A 72 -6.22 37.09 -16.00
CA THR A 72 -7.39 36.84 -16.86
C THR A 72 -8.72 37.06 -16.13
N GLY A 73 -8.70 37.15 -14.79
CA GLY A 73 -9.91 37.24 -13.95
C GLY A 73 -10.64 35.91 -13.79
N GLU A 74 -10.12 34.82 -14.36
CA GLU A 74 -10.73 33.49 -14.38
C GLU A 74 -10.75 32.82 -12.99
N ILE A 75 -10.02 33.36 -12.00
CA ILE A 75 -10.12 32.92 -10.59
C ILE A 75 -11.55 33.03 -10.05
N THR A 76 -12.38 33.91 -10.61
CA THR A 76 -13.79 34.03 -10.22
C THR A 76 -14.74 33.10 -11.00
N ASP A 77 -14.25 32.42 -12.05
CA ASP A 77 -15.03 31.40 -12.77
C ASP A 77 -15.05 30.10 -11.94
N PRO A 78 -16.24 29.58 -11.56
CA PRO A 78 -16.36 28.31 -10.87
C PRO A 78 -15.66 27.15 -11.57
N ASN A 79 -15.58 27.14 -12.90
CA ASN A 79 -14.95 26.02 -13.62
C ASN A 79 -13.43 25.99 -13.42
N THR A 80 -12.78 27.14 -13.41
CA THR A 80 -11.33 27.26 -13.15
C THR A 80 -10.99 26.85 -11.72
N VAL A 81 -11.79 27.29 -10.75
CA VAL A 81 -11.61 26.91 -9.34
C VAL A 81 -11.76 25.39 -9.14
N ILE A 82 -12.68 24.75 -9.88
CA ILE A 82 -12.83 23.30 -9.84
C ILE A 82 -11.58 22.61 -10.39
N GLY A 83 -10.99 23.11 -11.48
CA GLY A 83 -9.72 22.58 -11.99
C GLY A 83 -8.59 22.63 -10.95
N PHE A 84 -8.48 23.73 -10.20
CA PHE A 84 -7.51 23.82 -9.10
C PHE A 84 -7.77 22.79 -8.01
N ILE A 85 -9.05 22.61 -7.67
CA ILE A 85 -9.46 21.62 -6.68
C ILE A 85 -9.07 20.23 -7.19
N GLU A 86 -9.38 19.86 -8.43
CA GLU A 86 -9.04 18.55 -9.02
C GLU A 86 -7.54 18.24 -8.93
N THR A 87 -6.68 19.19 -9.33
CA THR A 87 -5.23 19.05 -9.20
C THR A 87 -4.81 18.94 -7.73
N GLY A 88 -5.39 19.76 -6.85
CA GLY A 88 -5.18 19.69 -5.40
C GLY A 88 -5.63 18.35 -4.79
N LEU A 89 -6.72 17.76 -5.26
CA LEU A 89 -7.17 16.44 -4.82
C LEU A 89 -6.19 15.36 -5.22
N LEU A 90 -5.65 15.45 -6.44
CA LEU A 90 -4.66 14.51 -6.94
C LEU A 90 -3.40 14.57 -6.07
N LEU A 91 -2.95 15.78 -5.72
CA LEU A 91 -1.85 15.97 -4.77
C LEU A 91 -2.14 15.36 -3.40
N LEU A 92 -3.33 15.56 -2.87
CA LEU A 92 -3.73 14.96 -1.60
C LEU A 92 -3.82 13.42 -1.69
N ILE A 93 -4.15 12.84 -2.86
CA ILE A 93 -4.08 11.38 -3.08
C ILE A 93 -2.61 10.92 -3.03
N ILE A 94 -1.70 11.68 -3.64
CA ILE A 94 -0.26 11.33 -3.64
C ILE A 94 0.28 11.24 -2.20
N VAL A 95 -0.03 12.22 -1.35
CA VAL A 95 0.39 12.20 0.08
C VAL A 95 -0.21 11.01 0.81
N GLU A 96 -1.49 10.75 0.60
CA GLU A 96 -2.22 9.68 1.24
C GLU A 96 -1.67 8.29 0.83
N VAL A 97 -1.37 8.07 -0.45
CA VAL A 97 -0.73 6.84 -0.92
C VAL A 97 0.69 6.70 -0.35
N TYR A 98 1.46 7.79 -0.27
CA TYR A 98 2.79 7.75 0.37
C TYR A 98 2.72 7.27 1.82
N GLU A 99 1.77 7.78 2.61
CA GLU A 99 1.56 7.34 4.00
C GLU A 99 1.25 5.83 4.09
N THR A 100 0.44 5.30 3.16
CA THR A 100 0.18 3.85 3.12
C THR A 100 1.41 3.02 2.82
N VAL A 101 2.29 3.50 1.92
CA VAL A 101 3.54 2.83 1.56
C VAL A 101 4.51 2.82 2.72
N VAL A 102 4.70 3.96 3.39
CA VAL A 102 5.56 4.07 4.58
C VAL A 102 5.06 3.15 5.68
N ALA A 103 3.75 3.17 5.97
CA ALA A 103 3.16 2.30 6.96
C ALA A 103 3.35 0.80 6.65
N TYR A 104 3.34 0.42 5.36
CA TYR A 104 3.58 -0.95 4.94
C TYR A 104 5.03 -1.41 5.20
N ILE A 105 5.98 -0.48 5.08
CA ILE A 105 7.41 -0.75 5.27
C ILE A 105 7.77 -0.73 6.77
N GLU A 106 7.19 0.19 7.54
CA GLU A 106 7.52 0.37 8.97
C GLU A 106 6.82 -0.64 9.91
N GLN A 107 5.61 -1.12 9.58
CA GLN A 107 4.82 -1.93 10.50
C GLN A 107 4.85 -3.43 10.17
N SER A 108 5.11 -4.24 11.19
CA SER A 108 5.05 -5.72 11.12
C SER A 108 3.64 -6.28 11.37
N ASP A 109 2.72 -5.46 11.87
CA ASP A 109 1.34 -5.86 12.18
C ASP A 109 0.42 -5.65 10.96
N THR A 110 0.18 -6.71 10.19
CA THR A 110 -0.71 -6.70 9.02
C THR A 110 -2.11 -6.13 9.34
N ARG A 111 -2.61 -6.30 10.57
CA ARG A 111 -3.93 -5.77 10.99
C ARG A 111 -3.97 -4.25 11.05
N ARG A 112 -2.88 -3.60 11.47
CA ARG A 112 -2.79 -2.12 11.51
C ARG A 112 -2.69 -1.54 10.11
N ILE A 113 -1.93 -2.20 9.24
CA ILE A 113 -1.81 -1.86 7.81
C ILE A 113 -3.19 -1.91 7.16
N VAL A 114 -3.94 -3.01 7.31
CA VAL A 114 -5.28 -3.15 6.72
C VAL A 114 -6.20 -2.03 7.20
N ARG A 115 -6.26 -1.75 8.51
CA ARG A 115 -7.08 -0.66 9.05
C ARG A 115 -6.72 0.70 8.45
N LEU A 116 -5.43 1.01 8.34
CA LEU A 116 -4.94 2.26 7.75
C LEU A 116 -5.40 2.37 6.29
N VAL A 117 -5.16 1.33 5.49
CA VAL A 117 -5.55 1.30 4.06
C VAL A 117 -7.06 1.50 3.89
N ILE A 118 -7.90 0.91 4.75
CA ILE A 118 -9.35 1.08 4.64
C ILE A 118 -9.77 2.51 5.00
N TYR A 119 -9.21 3.10 6.06
CA TYR A 119 -9.51 4.50 6.42
C TYR A 119 -9.09 5.46 5.32
N THR A 120 -7.89 5.27 4.79
CA THR A 120 -7.36 5.96 3.62
C THR A 120 -8.33 5.85 2.44
N GLY A 121 -8.74 4.63 2.07
CA GLY A 121 -9.69 4.40 0.98
C GLY A 121 -11.05 5.09 1.20
N VAL A 122 -11.57 5.12 2.42
CA VAL A 122 -12.81 5.84 2.75
C VAL A 122 -12.63 7.34 2.55
N ILE A 123 -11.52 7.93 3.02
CA ILE A 123 -11.24 9.36 2.88
C ILE A 123 -11.15 9.75 1.39
N ALA A 124 -10.45 8.96 0.57
CA ALA A 124 -10.39 9.17 -0.88
C ALA A 124 -11.78 9.13 -1.54
N MET A 125 -12.62 8.16 -1.18
CA MET A 125 -13.96 8.04 -1.75
C MET A 125 -14.89 9.17 -1.32
N VAL A 126 -14.82 9.59 -0.05
CA VAL A 126 -15.55 10.77 0.45
C VAL A 126 -15.14 12.00 -0.35
N ARG A 127 -13.84 12.17 -0.62
CA ARG A 127 -13.35 13.27 -1.46
C ARG A 127 -13.96 13.25 -2.87
N LYS A 128 -14.05 12.08 -3.51
CA LYS A 128 -14.70 11.94 -4.83
C LYS A 128 -16.18 12.32 -4.81
N VAL A 129 -16.87 12.07 -3.70
CA VAL A 129 -18.29 12.47 -3.54
C VAL A 129 -18.44 13.98 -3.31
N ILE A 130 -17.55 14.62 -2.55
CA ILE A 130 -17.64 16.07 -2.27
C ILE A 130 -17.56 16.90 -3.55
N ILE A 131 -16.80 16.44 -4.54
CA ILE A 131 -16.55 17.18 -5.80
C ILE A 131 -17.40 16.64 -6.95
N PHE A 132 -18.22 15.62 -6.69
CA PHE A 132 -19.10 15.05 -7.69
C PHE A 132 -20.09 16.09 -8.22
N ARG A 133 -20.10 16.24 -9.56
CA ARG A 133 -21.00 17.15 -10.26
C ARG A 133 -21.53 16.48 -11.52
N THR A 134 -22.84 16.60 -11.74
CA THR A 134 -23.51 15.93 -12.88
C THR A 134 -23.13 16.51 -14.25
N THR A 135 -22.62 17.75 -14.30
CA THR A 135 -22.28 18.44 -15.56
C THR A 135 -20.97 18.01 -16.18
N GLU A 136 -20.13 17.27 -15.46
CA GLU A 136 -18.88 16.68 -15.98
C GLU A 136 -19.13 15.39 -16.77
N TYR A 137 -20.34 14.85 -16.68
CA TYR A 137 -20.71 13.64 -17.38
C TYR A 137 -21.42 13.99 -18.70
N PRO A 138 -21.17 13.26 -19.80
CA PRO A 138 -21.80 13.52 -21.10
C PRO A 138 -23.32 13.43 -21.04
N THR A 139 -23.85 12.56 -20.19
CA THR A 139 -25.28 12.39 -19.97
C THR A 139 -25.62 12.30 -18.48
N THR A 140 -26.87 12.62 -18.13
CA THR A 140 -27.40 12.44 -16.77
C THR A 140 -27.41 10.99 -16.34
N GLN A 141 -27.55 10.05 -17.29
CA GLN A 141 -27.49 8.62 -17.04
C GLN A 141 -26.08 8.17 -16.63
N ASP A 142 -25.03 8.70 -17.27
CA ASP A 142 -23.64 8.42 -16.90
C ASP A 142 -23.33 8.94 -15.49
N ALA A 143 -23.81 10.14 -15.16
CA ALA A 143 -23.69 10.70 -13.81
C ALA A 143 -24.40 9.82 -12.77
N LEU A 144 -25.61 9.32 -13.07
CA LEU A 144 -26.35 8.43 -12.18
C LEU A 144 -25.60 7.12 -11.94
N PHE A 145 -25.03 6.51 -12.98
CA PHE A 145 -24.22 5.29 -12.85
C PHE A 145 -22.95 5.54 -12.03
N ALA A 146 -22.28 6.67 -12.23
CA ALA A 146 -21.11 7.05 -11.45
C ALA A 146 -21.47 7.24 -9.96
N ALA A 147 -22.53 8.00 -9.65
CA ALA A 147 -23.01 8.20 -8.29
C ALA A 147 -23.39 6.87 -7.60
N PHE A 148 -24.07 5.98 -8.33
CA PHE A 148 -24.41 4.66 -7.83
C PHE A 148 -23.17 3.81 -7.54
N SER A 149 -22.18 3.86 -8.45
CA SER A 149 -20.91 3.15 -8.28
C SER A 149 -20.15 3.65 -7.05
N TYR A 150 -20.05 4.97 -6.87
CA TYR A 150 -19.41 5.57 -5.70
C TYR A 150 -20.14 5.19 -4.39
N THR A 151 -21.46 5.18 -4.41
CA THR A 151 -22.27 4.71 -3.27
C THR A 151 -21.96 3.25 -2.93
N LEU A 152 -21.91 2.37 -3.93
CA LEU A 152 -21.64 0.95 -3.73
C LEU A 152 -20.23 0.70 -3.19
N VAL A 153 -19.23 1.42 -3.70
CA VAL A 153 -17.85 1.36 -3.18
C VAL A 153 -17.78 1.85 -1.74
N ILE A 154 -18.41 2.98 -1.40
CA ILE A 154 -18.43 3.50 -0.03
C ILE A 154 -19.12 2.51 0.91
N LEU A 155 -20.26 1.95 0.53
CA LEU A 155 -20.95 0.92 1.32
C LEU A 155 -20.07 -0.32 1.52
N GLY A 156 -19.35 -0.75 0.49
CA GLY A 156 -18.38 -1.85 0.59
C GLY A 156 -17.25 -1.55 1.58
N LEU A 157 -16.66 -0.36 1.53
CA LEU A 157 -15.62 0.06 2.46
C LEU A 157 -16.12 0.19 3.89
N VAL A 158 -17.32 0.76 4.09
CA VAL A 158 -17.96 0.86 5.41
C VAL A 158 -18.29 -0.52 5.96
N ALA A 159 -18.78 -1.45 5.13
CA ALA A 159 -19.03 -2.83 5.54
C ALA A 159 -17.72 -3.54 5.95
N LEU A 160 -16.63 -3.32 5.20
CA LEU A 160 -15.31 -3.85 5.52
C LEU A 160 -14.80 -3.29 6.87
N LEU A 161 -14.95 -1.98 7.12
CA LEU A 161 -14.64 -1.37 8.42
C LEU A 161 -15.49 -1.94 9.54
N TYR A 162 -16.78 -2.18 9.29
CA TYR A 162 -17.69 -2.76 10.27
C TYR A 162 -17.28 -4.20 10.66
N VAL A 163 -16.90 -5.02 9.67
CA VAL A 163 -16.38 -6.38 9.93
C VAL A 163 -15.05 -6.32 10.68
N GLU A 164 -14.12 -5.46 10.25
CA GLU A 164 -12.83 -5.28 10.93
C GLU A 164 -13.01 -4.90 12.40
N ARG A 165 -13.93 -3.97 12.70
CA ARG A 165 -14.20 -3.50 14.06
C ARG A 165 -14.88 -4.57 14.92
N SER A 166 -15.85 -5.30 14.37
CA SER A 166 -16.62 -6.32 15.12
C SER A 166 -15.79 -7.58 15.44
N VAL A 167 -14.98 -8.05 14.49
CA VAL A 167 -14.06 -9.18 14.72
C VAL A 167 -12.83 -8.75 15.54
N GLY A 168 -12.45 -7.47 15.46
CA GLY A 168 -11.39 -6.89 16.29
C GLY A 168 -11.73 -6.85 17.78
N SER A 169 -13.00 -6.56 18.12
CA SER A 169 -13.47 -6.41 19.50
C SER A 169 -13.80 -7.73 20.21
N SER A 170 -13.95 -8.83 19.48
CA SER A 170 -14.28 -10.16 20.04
C SER A 170 -13.04 -10.98 20.47
N LEU A 171 -11.82 -10.46 20.27
CA LEU A 171 -10.55 -11.13 20.61
C LEU A 171 -9.82 -10.51 21.81
N THR A 172 -10.45 -9.59 22.55
CA THR A 172 -9.93 -9.05 23.81
C THR A 172 -10.91 -9.43 24.93
N PRO A 173 -10.78 -10.61 25.54
CA PRO A 173 -11.40 -10.85 26.83
C PRO A 173 -10.64 -10.01 27.88
N GLU A 174 -11.37 -9.26 28.71
CA GLU A 174 -10.83 -8.73 29.97
C GLU A 174 -10.23 -9.84 30.85
#